data_AF-A0A922Y3Z8-F1
#
_entry.id   AF-A0A922Y3Z8-F1
#
_cell.length_a   1.000
_cell.length_b   1.000
_cell.length_c   1.000
_cell.angle_alpha   90.00
_cell.angle_beta   90.00
_cell.angle_gamma   90.00
#
_symmetry.space_group_name_H-M   'P 1'
#
loop_
_entity.id
_entity.type
_entity.pdbx_description
1 polymer ?
#
loop_
_entity_poly.entity_id
_entity_poly.type
_entity_poly.pdbx_seq_one_letter_code
_entity_poly.pdbx_strand_id
1 'polypeptide(L)'
;MTKQEFLASSGLQVQVLEFWLEQRWLIPQETEGELHFHDIDIARAHLIRGLKDDIGANDEGIDVILHLMDQVHGLRRALTELREQIGGGRS
;
A
#
# COMPACT_ATOMS: atom_id res chain seq x y z
N MET A 1 13.78 -0.20 0.81
CA MET A 1 14.19 0.66 1.94
C MET A 1 13.91 -0.07 3.25
N THR A 2 14.77 0.10 4.25
CA THR A 2 14.62 -0.49 5.59
C THR A 2 13.49 0.20 6.37
N LYS A 3 13.03 -0.41 7.47
CA LYS A 3 12.05 0.21 8.40
C LYS A 3 12.47 1.63 8.84
N GLN A 4 13.76 1.84 9.10
CA GLN A 4 14.27 3.12 9.59
C GLN A 4 14.29 4.19 8.50
N GLU A 5 14.69 3.84 7.28
CA GLU A 5 14.61 4.74 6.11
C GLU A 5 13.16 5.11 5.78
N PHE A 6 12.24 4.14 5.89
CA PHE A 6 10.81 4.37 5.68
C PHE A 6 10.23 5.37 6.69
N LEU A 7 10.54 5.21 7.98
CA LEU A 7 10.10 6.15 9.02
C LEU A 7 10.64 7.56 8.80
N ALA A 8 11.92 7.68 8.41
CA ALA A 8 12.54 8.96 8.10
C ALA A 8 11.89 9.64 6.87
N SER A 9 11.51 8.86 5.86
CA SER A 9 10.96 9.37 4.60
C SER A 9 9.47 9.70 4.69
N SER A 10 8.71 8.89 5.43
CA SER A 10 7.26 9.07 5.64
C SER A 10 6.91 10.06 6.76
N GLY A 11 7.86 10.33 7.67
CA GLY A 11 7.61 11.13 8.87
C GLY A 11 6.67 10.44 9.87
N LEU A 12 6.48 9.13 9.77
CA LEU A 12 5.64 8.35 10.67
C LEU A 12 6.35 8.05 11.99
N GLN A 13 5.56 7.94 13.05
CA GLN A 13 6.03 7.41 14.34
C GLN A 13 6.07 5.89 14.29
N VAL A 14 6.98 5.28 15.06
CA VAL A 14 7.15 3.82 15.13
C VAL A 14 5.85 3.13 15.53
N GLN A 15 5.13 3.64 16.53
CA GLN A 15 3.88 3.02 16.99
C GLN A 15 2.78 3.04 15.91
N VAL A 16 2.73 4.11 15.11
CA VAL A 16 1.75 4.22 14.01
C VAL A 16 2.08 3.21 12.91
N LEU A 17 3.37 3.07 12.57
CA LEU A 17 3.79 2.07 11.60
C LEU A 17 3.47 0.66 12.07
N GLU A 18 3.76 0.32 13.34
CA GLU A 18 3.47 -1.01 13.88
C GLU A 18 1.96 -1.30 13.87
N PHE A 19 1.14 -0.33 14.27
CA PHE A 19 -0.31 -0.45 14.14
C PHE A 19 -0.75 -0.70 12.68
N TRP A 20 -0.19 0.03 11.72
CA TRP A 20 -0.53 -0.15 10.30
C TRP A 20 -0.08 -1.51 9.74
N LEU A 21 1.05 -2.05 10.22
CA LEU A 21 1.49 -3.40 9.86
C LEU A 21 0.57 -4.46 10.47
N GLU A 22 0.16 -4.30 11.72
CA GLU A 22 -0.77 -5.21 12.41
C GLU A 22 -2.15 -5.23 11.74
N GLN A 23 -2.69 -4.07 11.37
CA GLN A 23 -3.94 -3.94 10.62
C GLN A 23 -3.79 -4.32 9.14
N ARG A 24 -2.57 -4.67 8.69
CA ARG A 24 -2.25 -4.96 7.27
C ARG A 24 -2.58 -3.82 6.31
N TRP A 25 -2.59 -2.59 6.81
CA TRP A 25 -2.72 -1.40 5.97
C TRP A 25 -1.46 -1.12 5.18
N LEU A 26 -0.30 -1.48 5.74
CA LEU A 26 0.96 -1.56 5.01
C LEU A 26 1.41 -3.00 4.98
N ILE A 27 1.75 -3.49 3.79
CA ILE A 27 2.23 -4.85 3.57
C ILE A 27 3.56 -4.73 2.81
N PRO A 28 4.66 -4.39 3.51
CA PRO A 28 5.98 -4.38 2.92
C PRO A 28 6.39 -5.79 2.48
N GLN A 29 7.36 -5.85 1.59
CA GLN A 29 7.94 -7.12 1.17
C GLN A 29 8.83 -7.66 2.29
N GLU A 30 8.58 -8.89 2.74
CA GLU A 30 9.48 -9.57 3.66
C GLU A 30 10.54 -10.35 2.87
N THR A 31 11.82 -10.14 3.15
CA THR A 31 12.94 -10.84 2.50
C THR A 31 13.95 -11.22 3.57
N GLU A 32 14.26 -12.51 3.68
CA GLU A 32 15.20 -13.06 4.67
C GLU A 32 14.89 -12.70 6.13
N GLY A 33 13.62 -12.44 6.45
CA GLY A 33 13.16 -12.04 7.79
C GLY A 33 13.26 -10.54 8.07
N GLU A 34 13.65 -9.73 7.08
CA GLU A 34 13.63 -8.27 7.15
C GLU A 34 12.49 -7.67 6.32
N LEU A 35 11.89 -6.59 6.83
CA LEU A 35 10.85 -5.84 6.13
C LEU A 35 11.49 -4.82 5.19
N HIS A 36 11.24 -4.98 3.90
CA HIS A 36 11.63 -4.08 2.83
C HIS A 36 10.42 -3.31 2.32
N PHE A 37 10.47 -2.00 2.50
CA PHE A 37 9.48 -1.07 1.97
C PHE A 37 9.92 -0.57 0.58
N HIS A 38 8.94 -0.16 -0.22
CA HIS A 38 9.11 0.42 -1.56
C HIS A 38 8.45 1.81 -1.61
N ASP A 39 8.72 2.59 -2.66
CA ASP A 39 8.15 3.93 -2.81
C ASP A 39 6.62 3.93 -2.84
N ILE A 40 6.02 2.83 -3.32
CA ILE A 40 4.57 2.63 -3.28
C ILE A 40 4.02 2.56 -1.85
N ASP A 41 4.80 2.08 -0.89
CA ASP A 41 4.41 2.03 0.52
C ASP A 41 4.40 3.45 1.12
N ILE A 42 5.30 4.33 0.68
CA ILE A 42 5.30 5.75 1.08
C ILE A 42 4.03 6.43 0.54
N ALA A 43 3.69 6.19 -0.73
CA ALA A 43 2.46 6.72 -1.30
C ALA A 43 1.21 6.22 -0.55
N ARG A 44 1.18 4.93 -0.19
CA ARG A 44 0.11 4.36 0.61
C ARG A 44 0.06 4.97 2.03
N ALA A 45 1.20 5.22 2.65
CA ALA A 45 1.27 5.89 3.95
C ALA A 45 0.68 7.31 3.92
N HIS A 46 1.02 8.10 2.90
CA HIS A 46 0.44 9.43 2.70
C HIS A 46 -1.07 9.37 2.49
N LEU A 47 -1.56 8.36 1.77
CA LEU A 47 -2.98 8.16 1.55
C LEU A 47 -3.73 7.82 2.84
N ILE A 48 -3.23 6.88 3.64
CA ILE A 48 -3.83 6.54 4.95
C ILE A 48 -3.88 7.79 5.84
N ARG A 49 -2.82 8.59 5.82
CA ARG A 49 -2.78 9.85 6.57
C ARG A 49 -3.82 10.85 6.06
N GLY A 50 -3.96 11.05 4.75
CA GLY A 50 -5.00 11.91 4.19
C GLY A 50 -6.42 11.42 4.54
N LEU A 51 -6.64 10.11 4.56
CA LEU A 51 -7.92 9.53 4.99
C LEU A 51 -8.23 9.84 6.46
N LYS A 52 -7.22 9.80 7.35
CA LYS A 52 -7.38 10.18 8.76
C LYS A 52 -7.52 11.68 8.97
N ASP A 53 -6.58 12.46 8.45
CA ASP A 53 -6.42 13.88 8.77
C ASP A 53 -7.42 14.75 8.00
N ASP A 54 -7.65 14.47 6.70
CA ASP A 54 -8.48 15.32 5.85
C ASP A 54 -9.94 14.85 5.77
N ILE A 55 -10.17 13.53 5.74
CA ILE A 55 -11.51 12.93 5.60
C ILE A 55 -12.12 12.57 6.96
N GLY A 56 -11.30 12.44 8.02
CA GLY A 56 -11.77 12.04 9.35
C GLY A 56 -12.26 10.59 9.40
N ALA A 57 -11.78 9.74 8.50
CA ALA A 57 -12.14 8.33 8.50
C ALA A 57 -11.63 7.66 9.79
N ASN A 58 -12.51 6.87 10.43
CA ASN A 58 -12.10 6.02 11.53
C ASN A 58 -11.31 4.80 11.01
N ASP A 59 -10.72 4.04 11.93
CA ASP A 59 -9.87 2.91 11.57
C ASP A 59 -10.63 1.85 10.74
N GLU A 60 -11.89 1.56 11.08
CA GLU A 60 -12.75 0.63 10.33
C GLU A 60 -13.03 1.12 8.91
N GLY A 61 -13.29 2.42 8.75
CA GLY A 61 -13.53 3.04 7.44
C GLY A 61 -12.28 3.01 6.57
N ILE A 62 -11.10 3.23 7.16
CA ILE A 62 -9.82 3.11 6.45
C ILE A 62 -9.65 1.69 5.92
N ASP A 63 -9.92 0.68 6.75
CA ASP A 63 -9.79 -0.73 6.37
C ASP A 63 -10.64 -1.07 5.12
N VAL A 64 -11.90 -0.61 5.11
CA VAL A 64 -12.80 -0.77 3.97
C VAL A 64 -12.31 -0.03 2.74
N ILE A 65 -11.85 1.22 2.88
CA ILE A 65 -11.37 2.03 1.76
C ILE A 65 -10.11 1.41 1.13
N LEU A 66 -9.15 0.99 1.96
CA LEU A 66 -7.93 0.31 1.49
C LEU A 66 -8.28 -0.98 0.74
N HIS A 67 -9.17 -1.80 1.30
CA HIS A 67 -9.62 -3.03 0.65
C HIS A 67 -10.26 -2.78 -0.73
N LEU A 68 -11.12 -1.76 -0.83
CA LEU A 68 -11.75 -1.39 -2.11
C LEU A 68 -10.72 -0.89 -3.14
N MET A 69 -9.73 -0.11 -2.71
CA MET A 69 -8.66 0.33 -3.61
C MET A 69 -7.82 -0.83 -4.11
N ASP A 70 -7.48 -1.78 -3.24
CA ASP A 70 -6.73 -2.97 -3.62
C ASP A 70 -7.51 -3.81 -4.65
N GLN A 71 -8.83 -3.93 -4.51
CA GLN A 71 -9.68 -4.57 -5.51
C GLN A 71 -9.62 -3.84 -6.86
N VAL A 72 -9.73 -2.51 -6.88
CA VAL A 72 -9.64 -1.71 -8.10
C VAL A 72 -8.27 -1.84 -8.77
N HIS A 73 -7.19 -1.85 -7.99
CA HIS A 73 -5.85 -2.08 -8.49
C HIS A 73 -5.69 -3.48 -9.09
N GLY A 74 -6.24 -4.50 -8.43
CA GLY A 74 -6.29 -5.87 -8.96
C GLY A 74 -7.01 -5.97 -10.31
N LEU A 75 -8.17 -5.31 -10.42
CA LEU A 75 -8.93 -5.25 -11.68
C LEU A 75 -8.16 -4.55 -12.80
N ARG A 76 -7.52 -3.41 -12.50
CA ARG A 76 -6.69 -2.67 -13.47
C ARG A 76 -5.51 -3.52 -13.97
N ARG A 77 -4.89 -4.28 -13.07
CA ARG A 77 -3.80 -5.19 -13.40
C ARG A 77 -4.28 -6.32 -14.31
N ALA A 78 -5.37 -7.00 -13.96
CA ALA A 78 -5.94 -8.08 -14.76
C ALA A 78 -6.33 -7.61 -16.18
N LEU A 79 -6.90 -6.41 -16.31
CA LEU A 79 -7.22 -5.81 -17.61
C LEU A 79 -5.96 -5.50 -18.44
N THR A 80 -4.89 -5.04 -17.78
CA THR A 80 -3.61 -4.76 -18.45
C THR A 80 -2.97 -6.04 -18.97
N GLU A 81 -2.94 -7.09 -18.14
CA GLU A 81 -2.42 -8.41 -18.50
C GLU A 81 -3.23 -9.03 -19.65
N LEU A 82 -4.57 -8.93 -19.62
CA LEU A 82 -5.42 -9.39 -20.71
C LEU A 82 -5.13 -8.64 -22.02
N ARG A 83 -4.96 -7.31 -21.96
CA ARG A 83 -4.61 -6.50 -23.13
C ARG A 83 -3.26 -6.92 -23.73
N GLU A 84 -2.27 -7.21 -22.90
CA GLU A 84 -0.95 -7.68 -23.34
C GLU A 84 -1.04 -9.05 -24.01
N GLN A 85 -1.83 -9.98 -23.48
CA GLN A 85 -2.05 -11.30 -24.09
C GLN A 85 -2.75 -11.20 -25.45
N ILE A 86 -3.76 -10.33 -25.58
CA ILE A 86 -4.48 -10.11 -26.85
C ILE A 86 -3.59 -9.35 -27.85
N GLY A 87 -2.75 -8.41 -27.39
CA GLY A 87 -1.82 -7.65 -28.22
C GLY A 87 -0.58 -8.43 -28.66
N GLY A 88 -0.14 -9.40 -27.87
CA GLY A 88 1.04 -10.25 -28.12
C GLY A 88 0.80 -11.41 -29.10
N GLY A 89 -0.45 -11.67 -29.50
CA GLY A 89 -0.81 -12.69 -30.51
C GLY A 89 -0.50 -12.30 -31.97
N ARG A 90 0.23 -11.19 -32.19
CA ARG A 90 0.71 -10.74 -33.51
C ARG A 90 2.23 -10.49 -33.47
N SER A 91 3.00 -11.57 -33.38
CA SER A 91 4.39 -11.63 -33.84
C SER A 91 4.66 -12.99 -34.43
#